data_AF-A0A061QJ61-F1
#
_entry.id   AF-A0A061QJ61-F1
#
_cell.length_a   1.000
_cell.length_b   1.000
_cell.length_c   1.000
_cell.angle_alpha   90.00
_cell.angle_beta   90.00
_cell.angle_gamma   90.00
#
_symmetry.space_group_name_H-M   'P 1'
#
loop_
_entity.id
_entity.type
_entity.pdbx_description
1 polymer ?
#
loop_
_entity_poly.entity_id
_entity_poly.type
_entity_poly.pdbx_seq_one_letter_code
_entity_poly.pdbx_strand_id
1 'polypeptide(L)'
;MDAKMLDAAQAYGAALGRMGGAAQGAGLGAGLGAGLNAGTGSGSAFGSLVEGMVQQTSQAVSKAENISAQAVNGQADLVDVVTAISNAEMVMDSVTTVRDRVLSAYQEIMRMQI
;
A
#
# COMPACT_ATOMS: atom_id res chain seq x y z
N MET A 1 19.48 -18.11 39.88
CA MET A 1 18.84 -16.91 39.31
C MET A 1 18.96 -16.93 37.78
N ASP A 2 18.66 -18.06 37.14
CA ASP A 2 19.20 -18.34 35.79
C ASP A 2 18.12 -18.62 34.74
N ALA A 3 16.86 -18.77 35.13
CA ALA A 3 15.75 -19.01 34.21
C ALA A 3 15.29 -17.74 33.46
N LYS A 4 15.42 -16.56 34.08
CA LYS A 4 15.01 -15.28 33.48
C LYS A 4 15.99 -14.75 32.43
N MET A 5 17.27 -15.13 32.49
CA MET A 5 18.26 -14.73 31.48
C MET A 5 18.12 -15.52 30.17
N LEU A 6 17.70 -16.79 30.22
CA LEU A 6 17.41 -17.56 29.02
C LEU A 6 16.14 -17.05 28.30
N ASP A 7 15.12 -16.65 29.06
CA ASP A 7 13.88 -16.06 28.52
C ASP A 7 14.14 -14.68 27.87
N ALA A 8 14.98 -13.85 28.49
CA ALA A 8 15.36 -12.55 27.94
C ALA A 8 16.13 -12.66 26.61
N ALA A 9 17.00 -13.67 26.47
CA ALA A 9 17.74 -13.92 25.22
C ALA A 9 16.81 -14.36 24.09
N GLN A 10 15.80 -15.18 24.39
CA GLN A 10 14.78 -15.61 23.42
C GLN A 10 13.85 -14.46 23.04
N ALA A 11 13.50 -13.59 23.99
CA ALA A 11 12.72 -12.38 23.73
C ALA A 11 13.46 -11.38 22.83
N TYR A 12 14.78 -11.24 22.99
CA TYR A 12 15.60 -10.38 22.13
C TYR A 12 15.70 -10.94 20.70
N GLY A 13 15.83 -12.27 20.55
CA GLY A 13 15.77 -12.94 19.25
C GLY A 13 14.42 -12.80 18.56
N ALA A 14 13.31 -12.91 19.31
CA ALA A 14 11.97 -12.71 18.80
C ALA A 14 11.69 -11.24 18.41
N ALA A 15 12.25 -10.27 19.14
CA ALA A 15 12.13 -8.84 18.82
C ALA A 15 12.94 -8.47 17.56
N LEU A 16 14.15 -9.01 17.40
CA LEU A 16 14.95 -8.84 16.19
C LEU A 16 14.32 -9.54 14.97
N GLY A 17 13.80 -10.75 15.14
CA GLY A 17 13.06 -11.46 14.08
C GLY A 17 11.76 -10.75 13.71
N ARG A 18 11.07 -10.13 14.68
CA ARG A 18 9.91 -9.30 14.43
C ARG A 18 10.28 -7.94 13.84
N MET A 19 11.51 -7.45 13.97
CA MET A 19 11.98 -6.22 13.31
C MET A 19 12.47 -6.48 11.88
N GLY A 20 13.13 -7.61 11.62
CA GLY A 20 13.41 -8.10 10.26
C GLY A 20 12.13 -8.55 9.51
N GLY A 21 11.14 -9.06 10.25
CA GLY A 21 9.80 -9.38 9.76
C GLY A 21 8.77 -8.25 9.87
N ALA A 22 9.08 -7.12 10.52
CA ALA A 22 8.18 -5.94 10.60
C ALA A 22 8.17 -5.13 9.31
N ALA A 23 9.11 -5.38 8.39
CA ALA A 23 8.95 -4.99 6.99
C ALA A 23 7.81 -5.78 6.30
N GLN A 24 7.37 -6.90 6.89
CA GLN A 24 6.37 -7.82 6.34
C GLN A 24 5.06 -7.84 7.17
N GLY A 25 4.89 -6.89 8.11
CA GLY A 25 3.73 -6.79 8.99
C GLY A 25 2.93 -5.48 8.90
N ALA A 26 3.41 -4.48 8.15
CA ALA A 26 2.65 -3.29 7.81
C ALA A 26 2.42 -3.29 6.30
N GLY A 27 1.21 -3.64 5.88
CA GLY A 27 0.76 -3.80 4.48
C GLY A 27 0.90 -2.58 3.57
N LEU A 28 1.70 -1.59 3.93
CA LEU A 28 2.07 -0.44 3.09
C LEU A 28 3.56 -0.48 2.67
N GLY A 29 4.44 -1.22 3.35
CA GLY A 29 5.88 -1.26 3.04
C GLY A 29 6.28 -2.42 2.11
N ALA A 30 5.60 -3.56 2.21
CA ALA A 30 5.94 -4.76 1.43
C ALA A 30 5.62 -4.62 -0.07
N GLY A 31 4.63 -3.79 -0.45
CA GLY A 31 4.31 -3.52 -1.85
C GLY A 31 5.32 -2.57 -2.52
N LEU A 32 5.87 -1.61 -1.75
CA LEU A 32 6.83 -0.65 -2.27
C LEU A 32 8.25 -1.22 -2.35
N GLY A 33 8.64 -2.07 -1.38
CA GLY A 33 9.97 -2.69 -1.34
C GLY A 33 10.17 -3.80 -2.38
N ALA A 34 9.10 -4.49 -2.79
CA ALA A 34 9.17 -5.55 -3.81
C ALA A 34 9.39 -5.00 -5.23
N GLY A 35 8.98 -3.76 -5.52
CA GLY A 35 9.16 -3.13 -6.84
C GLY A 35 10.57 -2.58 -7.08
N LEU A 36 11.33 -2.31 -6.02
CA LEU A 36 12.67 -1.70 -6.10
C LEU A 36 13.78 -2.73 -6.34
N ASN A 37 13.51 -4.04 -6.18
CA ASN A 37 14.48 -5.12 -6.38
C ASN A 37 14.27 -5.88 -7.71
N ALA A 38 13.58 -5.28 -8.68
CA ALA A 38 13.47 -5.82 -10.03
C ALA A 38 14.64 -5.30 -10.89
N GLY A 39 15.80 -5.91 -10.73
CA GLY A 39 16.88 -5.82 -11.71
C GLY A 39 16.42 -6.32 -13.08
N THR A 40 16.82 -5.58 -14.12
CA THR A 40 16.70 -5.92 -15.56
C THR A 40 15.29 -6.06 -16.13
N GLY A 41 14.59 -4.93 -16.31
CA GLY A 41 13.38 -4.87 -17.12
C GLY A 41 12.49 -3.67 -16.78
N SER A 42 12.93 -2.46 -17.14
CA SER A 42 12.25 -1.19 -16.80
C SER A 42 10.76 -1.11 -17.21
N GLY A 43 10.29 -1.94 -18.14
CA GLY A 43 8.88 -2.01 -18.54
C GLY A 43 7.99 -2.87 -17.63
N SER A 44 8.53 -3.95 -17.04
CA SER A 44 7.75 -4.88 -16.22
C SER A 44 7.61 -4.40 -14.76
N ALA A 45 8.64 -3.73 -14.23
CA ALA A 45 8.61 -3.16 -12.89
C ALA A 45 7.56 -2.05 -12.74
N PHE A 46 7.38 -1.22 -13.78
CA PHE A 46 6.32 -0.20 -13.78
C PHE A 46 4.93 -0.82 -13.87
N GLY A 47 4.74 -1.81 -14.76
CA GLY A 47 3.45 -2.51 -14.90
C GLY A 47 2.99 -3.18 -13.60
N SER A 48 3.90 -3.88 -12.92
CA SER A 48 3.62 -4.51 -11.62
C SER A 48 3.34 -3.49 -10.50
N LEU A 49 4.03 -2.35 -10.49
CA LEU A 49 3.74 -1.25 -9.57
C LEU A 49 2.32 -0.70 -9.80
N VAL A 50 1.95 -0.42 -11.06
CA VAL A 50 0.62 0.09 -11.42
C VAL A 50 -0.46 -0.93 -11.09
N GLU A 51 -0.24 -2.21 -11.39
CA GLU A 51 -1.17 -3.28 -11.04
C GLU A 51 -1.39 -3.34 -9.53
N GLY A 52 -0.31 -3.25 -8.74
CA GLY A 52 -0.40 -3.15 -7.28
C GLY A 52 -1.18 -1.93 -6.80
N MET A 53 -0.95 -0.75 -7.40
CA MET A 53 -1.69 0.47 -7.08
C MET A 53 -3.18 0.36 -7.41
N VAL A 54 -3.54 -0.24 -8.54
CA VAL A 54 -4.94 -0.49 -8.92
C VAL A 54 -5.63 -1.43 -7.93
N GLN A 55 -4.95 -2.52 -7.54
CA GLN A 55 -5.48 -3.45 -6.55
C GLN A 55 -5.68 -2.78 -5.18
N GLN A 56 -4.72 -1.98 -4.72
CA GLN A 56 -4.84 -1.23 -3.45
C GLN A 56 -5.99 -0.23 -3.49
N THR A 57 -6.17 0.43 -4.63
CA THR A 57 -7.26 1.39 -4.84
C THR A 57 -8.62 0.73 -4.77
N SER A 58 -8.78 -0.40 -5.46
CA SER A 58 -10.01 -1.20 -5.41
C SER A 58 -10.32 -1.62 -3.96
N GLN A 59 -9.32 -2.12 -3.23
CA GLN A 59 -9.49 -2.49 -1.82
C GLN A 59 -9.88 -1.31 -0.93
N ALA A 60 -9.28 -0.14 -1.12
CA ALA A 60 -9.60 1.06 -0.35
C ALA A 60 -11.05 1.51 -0.59
N VAL A 61 -11.50 1.51 -1.84
CA VAL A 61 -12.89 1.85 -2.22
C VAL A 61 -13.86 0.83 -1.63
N SER A 62 -13.64 -0.47 -1.85
CA SER A 62 -14.51 -1.52 -1.30
C SER A 62 -14.58 -1.47 0.24
N LYS A 63 -13.49 -1.11 0.91
CA LYS A 63 -13.50 -0.92 2.37
C LYS A 63 -14.37 0.27 2.77
N ALA A 64 -14.27 1.40 2.07
CA ALA A 64 -15.12 2.56 2.31
C ALA A 64 -16.61 2.26 2.06
N GLU A 65 -16.92 1.50 1.01
CA GLU A 65 -18.29 1.05 0.73
C GLU A 65 -18.85 0.14 1.83
N ASN A 66 -18.06 -0.83 2.31
CA ASN A 66 -18.48 -1.70 3.41
C ASN A 66 -18.77 -0.93 4.69
N ILE A 67 -17.90 0.01 5.07
CA ILE A 67 -18.10 0.85 6.26
C ILE A 67 -19.31 1.76 6.09
N SER A 68 -19.51 2.32 4.89
CA SER A 68 -20.70 3.11 4.56
C SER A 68 -21.98 2.29 4.66
N ALA A 69 -21.98 1.05 4.18
CA ALA A 69 -23.11 0.13 4.29
C ALA A 69 -23.43 -0.24 5.75
N GLN A 70 -22.39 -0.45 6.57
CA GLN A 70 -22.55 -0.69 8.01
C GLN A 70 -23.14 0.53 8.72
N ALA A 71 -22.71 1.74 8.35
CA ALA A 71 -23.24 2.97 8.94
C ALA A 71 -24.73 3.19 8.65
N VAL A 72 -25.18 2.85 7.44
CA VAL A 72 -26.62 2.88 7.10
C VAL A 72 -27.44 1.92 7.97
N ASN A 73 -26.86 0.77 8.34
CA ASN A 73 -27.45 -0.19 9.28
C ASN A 73 -27.27 0.18 10.76
N GLY A 74 -26.67 1.34 11.07
CA GLY A 74 -26.38 1.77 12.44
C GLY A 74 -25.25 0.98 13.13
N GLN A 75 -24.43 0.26 12.37
CA GLN A 75 -23.36 -0.61 12.86
C GLN A 75 -21.97 0.04 12.78
N ALA A 76 -21.85 1.22 12.18
CA ALA A 76 -20.62 2.00 12.12
C ALA A 76 -20.93 3.50 12.32
N ASP A 77 -20.01 4.22 12.96
CA ASP A 77 -20.18 5.65 13.21
C ASP A 77 -19.89 6.48 11.96
N LEU A 78 -20.51 7.66 11.86
CA LEU A 78 -20.26 8.59 10.76
C LEU A 78 -18.78 9.04 10.68
N VAL A 79 -18.10 9.06 11.82
CA VAL A 79 -16.66 9.36 11.90
C VAL A 79 -15.83 8.29 11.19
N ASP A 80 -16.21 7.02 11.32
CA ASP A 80 -15.54 5.91 10.64
C ASP A 80 -15.77 5.95 9.14
N VAL A 81 -16.98 6.33 8.71
CA VAL A 81 -17.31 6.53 7.29
C VAL A 81 -16.44 7.62 6.67
N VAL A 82 -16.37 8.80 7.30
CA VAL A 82 -15.56 9.91 6.81
C VAL A 82 -14.08 9.53 6.79
N THR A 83 -13.60 8.85 7.84
CA THR A 83 -12.21 8.34 7.88
C THR A 83 -11.93 7.37 6.75
N ALA A 84 -12.85 6.45 6.45
CA ALA A 84 -12.70 5.50 5.37
C ALA A 84 -12.69 6.17 3.99
N ILE A 85 -13.57 7.17 3.79
CA ILE A 85 -13.64 7.95 2.55
C ILE A 85 -12.35 8.76 2.38
N SER A 86 -11.88 9.48 3.40
CA SER A 86 -10.63 10.25 3.31
C SER A 86 -9.42 9.37 3.00
N ASN A 87 -9.38 8.14 3.53
CA ASN A 87 -8.34 7.17 3.16
C ASN A 87 -8.43 6.74 1.69
N ALA A 88 -9.63 6.49 1.19
CA ALA A 88 -9.84 6.14 -0.23
C ALA A 88 -9.46 7.31 -1.16
N GLU A 89 -9.76 8.55 -0.77
CA GLU A 89 -9.40 9.76 -1.52
C GLU A 89 -7.88 9.93 -1.65
N MET A 90 -7.11 9.74 -0.57
CA MET A 90 -5.63 9.82 -0.62
C MET A 90 -5.02 8.80 -1.59
N VAL A 91 -5.59 7.59 -1.65
CA VAL A 91 -5.14 6.54 -2.57
C VAL A 91 -5.49 6.92 -4.01
N MET A 92 -6.69 7.43 -4.26
CA MET A 92 -7.13 7.89 -5.59
C MET A 92 -6.29 9.05 -6.13
N ASP A 93 -5.90 10.00 -5.27
CA ASP A 93 -5.05 11.13 -5.66
C ASP A 93 -3.67 10.66 -6.15
N SER A 94 -3.10 9.67 -5.45
CA SER A 94 -1.84 9.03 -5.83
C SER A 94 -1.93 8.32 -7.19
N VAL A 95 -3.03 7.60 -7.44
CA VAL A 95 -3.25 6.92 -8.72
C VAL A 95 -3.44 7.92 -9.86
N THR A 96 -4.22 8.97 -9.64
CA THR A 96 -4.43 10.03 -10.65
C THR A 96 -3.11 10.70 -11.02
N THR A 97 -2.26 10.98 -10.02
CA THR A 97 -0.92 11.54 -10.23
C THR A 97 -0.05 10.65 -11.13
N VAL A 98 -0.06 9.33 -10.88
CA VAL A 98 0.69 8.37 -11.70
C VAL A 98 0.11 8.30 -13.12
N ARG A 99 -1.22 8.25 -13.26
CA ARG A 99 -1.93 8.24 -14.55
C ARG A 99 -1.58 9.47 -15.37
N ASP A 100 -1.59 10.65 -14.77
CA ASP A 100 -1.29 11.91 -15.45
C ASP A 100 0.18 12.00 -15.87
N ARG A 101 1.10 11.48 -15.04
CA ARG A 101 2.52 11.43 -15.39
C ARG A 101 2.79 10.51 -16.59
N VAL A 102 2.13 9.36 -16.66
CA VAL A 102 2.25 8.43 -17.79
C VAL A 102 1.67 9.03 -19.07
N LEU A 103 0.50 9.65 -18.98
CA LEU A 103 -0.11 10.30 -20.14
C LEU A 103 0.75 11.45 -20.67
N SER A 104 1.37 12.22 -19.77
CA SER A 104 2.29 13.28 -20.14
C SER A 104 3.53 12.74 -20.86
N ALA A 105 4.12 11.66 -20.36
CA ALA A 105 5.26 11.00 -21.01
C ALA A 105 4.88 10.43 -22.39
N TYR A 106 3.68 9.87 -22.54
CA TYR A 106 3.18 9.41 -23.85
C TYR A 106 2.99 10.57 -24.83
N GLN A 107 2.40 11.69 -24.38
CA GLN A 107 2.24 12.89 -25.20
C GLN A 107 3.57 13.51 -25.61
N GLU A 108 4.58 13.49 -24.73
CA GLU A 108 5.94 13.97 -25.03
C GLU A 108 6.61 13.13 -26.13
N ILE A 109 6.48 11.80 -26.08
CA ILE A 109 6.98 10.91 -27.13
C ILE A 109 6.28 11.20 -28.47
N MET A 110 4.95 11.39 -28.47
CA MET A 110 4.23 11.72 -29.71
C MET A 110 4.60 13.09 -30.28
N ARG A 111 4.96 14.06 -29.43
CA ARG A 111 5.39 15.41 -29.86
C ARG A 111 6.78 15.44 -30.50
N MET A 112 7.58 14.38 -30.36
CA MET A 112 8.84 14.19 -31.09
C MET A 112 8.66 13.55 -32.47
N GLN A 113 7.51 12.94 -32.77
CA GLN A 113 7.23 12.36 -34.09
C GLN A 113 6.61 13.42 -35.01
N ILE A 114 7.44 14.38 -35.42
CA ILE A 114 7.43 15.00 -36.75
C ILE A 114 8.87 15.28 -37.19
#